data_AF-A0A4S9XZE7-F1
#
_entry.id   AF-A0A4S9XZE7-F1
#
_cell.length_a   1.000
_cell.length_b   1.000
_cell.length_c   1.000
_cell.angle_alpha   90.00
_cell.angle_beta   90.00
_cell.angle_gamma   90.00
#
_symmetry.space_group_name_H-M   'P 1'
#
loop_
_entity.id
_entity.type
_entity.pdbx_description
1 polymer ?
#
loop_
_entity_poly.entity_id
_entity_poly.type
_entity_poly.pdbx_seq_one_letter_code
_entity_poly.pdbx_strand_id
1 'polypeptide(L)'
;MRYIERPCEDSTYTDGACFSDSPTLAQFADRHFAEEEMSFSSSCYRIEAVQILSRVLSIANAEAHPDEVQAIDNSLAAWTHYVPPEKRDLISNSGEVDELLFQAHMVIHWATILLHMPRSELLSVHPTADIFCAKGDKQMPSTDTKHAHASKATDASKELSNLAAFRCPVQKHTPFFICALVIASVVQLAACTLHNCRCMYQHKDRITLVVGLLKSLSLNWACAGSVLAKIKKIAAKVLKSEHCTMTVASTHRRHLLRLVLI
;
A
#
# COMPACT_ATOMS: atom_id res chain seq x y z
N MET A 1 20.19 29.61 8.73
CA MET A 1 19.68 28.33 8.21
C MET A 1 20.89 27.45 7.92
N ARG A 2 21.01 26.27 8.55
CA ARG A 2 22.09 25.33 8.17
C ARG A 2 21.66 24.66 6.86
N TYR A 3 22.47 24.78 5.82
CA TYR A 3 22.27 24.05 4.57
C TYR A 3 22.48 22.56 4.87
N ILE A 4 21.40 21.78 4.81
CA ILE A 4 21.46 20.33 4.92
C ILE A 4 21.37 19.78 3.50
N GLU A 5 22.48 19.18 3.05
CA GLU A 5 22.57 18.49 1.76
C GLU A 5 21.67 17.24 1.76
N ARG A 6 21.11 16.92 0.60
CA ARG A 6 20.29 15.71 0.42
C ARG A 6 21.15 14.50 0.05
N PRO A 7 20.72 13.28 0.41
CA PRO A 7 21.38 12.08 -0.07
C PRO A 7 21.40 12.04 -1.60
N CYS A 8 22.55 11.69 -2.19
CA CYS A 8 22.72 11.36 -3.60
C CYS A 8 21.96 10.08 -3.99
N GLU A 9 21.90 9.74 -5.28
CA GLU A 9 21.36 8.45 -5.74
C GLU A 9 22.23 7.28 -5.28
N ASP A 10 21.62 6.10 -5.10
CA ASP A 10 22.32 4.90 -4.61
C ASP A 10 23.49 4.47 -5.53
N SER A 11 23.33 4.63 -6.85
CA SER A 11 24.41 4.37 -7.83
C SER A 11 25.57 5.33 -7.61
N THR A 12 25.29 6.64 -7.53
CA THR A 12 26.30 7.68 -7.27
C THR A 12 27.02 7.48 -5.94
N TYR A 13 26.30 7.05 -4.90
CA TYR A 13 26.88 6.70 -3.61
C TYR A 13 27.81 5.49 -3.71
N THR A 14 27.37 4.43 -4.40
CA THR A 14 28.15 3.20 -4.59
C THR A 14 29.43 3.46 -5.38
N ASP A 15 29.36 4.35 -6.38
CA ASP A 15 30.50 4.74 -7.21
C ASP A 15 31.44 5.75 -6.53
N GLY A 16 31.12 6.20 -5.30
CA GLY A 16 31.90 7.20 -4.57
C GLY A 16 31.89 8.59 -5.21
N ALA A 17 30.91 8.87 -6.07
CA ALA A 17 30.83 10.05 -6.92
C ALA A 17 29.84 11.11 -6.38
N CYS A 18 29.55 11.10 -5.07
CA CYS A 18 28.69 12.12 -4.46
C CYS A 18 29.46 13.44 -4.34
N PHE A 19 29.42 14.23 -5.43
CA PHE A 19 30.03 15.54 -5.49
C PHE A 19 29.16 16.61 -4.81
N SER A 20 29.82 17.67 -4.36
CA SER A 20 29.21 18.86 -3.74
C SER A 20 28.51 19.72 -4.79
N ASP A 21 27.23 19.42 -5.06
CA ASP A 21 26.22 20.30 -5.69
C ASP A 21 24.79 19.71 -5.50
N SER A 22 24.59 18.95 -4.40
CA SER A 22 23.31 18.26 -4.17
C SER A 22 22.19 19.26 -3.88
N PRO A 23 20.99 19.08 -4.47
CA PRO A 23 19.85 19.96 -4.18
C PRO A 23 19.56 20.03 -2.68
N THR A 24 19.28 21.23 -2.19
CA THR A 24 18.98 21.49 -0.79
C THR A 24 17.58 21.02 -0.40
N LEU A 25 17.35 20.87 0.91
CA LEU A 25 16.01 20.60 1.46
C LEU A 25 14.97 21.66 1.02
N ALA A 26 15.35 22.94 0.98
CA ALA A 26 14.47 24.02 0.56
C ALA A 26 14.08 23.89 -0.92
N GLN A 27 15.06 23.64 -1.80
CA GLN A 27 14.80 23.39 -3.22
C GLN A 27 13.83 22.22 -3.44
N PHE A 28 13.97 21.14 -2.68
CA PHE A 28 13.02 20.02 -2.77
C PHE A 28 11.62 20.36 -2.25
N ALA A 29 11.52 21.14 -1.18
CA ALA A 29 10.21 21.54 -0.62
C ALA A 29 9.47 22.48 -1.59
N ASP A 30 10.20 23.42 -2.18
CA ASP A 30 9.67 24.45 -3.06
C ASP A 30 9.57 23.99 -4.52
N ARG A 31 9.99 22.76 -4.85
CA ARG A 31 10.04 22.21 -6.21
C ARG A 31 8.74 22.32 -6.98
N HIS A 32 7.60 22.29 -6.27
CA HIS A 32 6.26 22.38 -6.84
C HIS A 32 5.96 23.75 -7.47
N PHE A 33 6.72 24.77 -7.10
CA PHE A 33 6.58 26.16 -7.53
C PHE A 33 7.84 26.67 -8.25
N ALA A 34 8.82 25.80 -8.48
CA ALA A 34 10.04 26.15 -9.21
C ALA A 34 9.74 26.33 -10.70
N GLU A 35 10.37 27.33 -11.34
CA GLU A 35 10.24 27.56 -12.78
C GLU A 35 10.94 26.46 -13.60
N GLU A 36 12.00 25.88 -13.05
CA GLU A 36 12.78 24.81 -13.69
C GLU A 36 12.51 23.46 -13.01
N GLU A 37 12.27 22.42 -13.82
CA GLU A 37 12.18 21.04 -13.32
C GLU A 37 13.56 20.56 -12.90
N MET A 38 13.74 20.35 -11.59
CA MET A 38 14.94 19.76 -11.01
C MET A 38 14.72 18.27 -10.72
N SER A 39 15.72 17.45 -11.03
CA SER A 39 15.74 16.05 -10.60
C SER A 39 16.23 15.94 -9.15
N PHE A 40 15.63 14.99 -8.41
CA PHE A 40 15.98 14.71 -7.03
C PHE A 40 16.16 13.22 -6.85
N SER A 41 16.97 12.81 -5.87
CA SER A 41 17.24 11.40 -5.60
C SER A 41 16.00 10.64 -5.13
N SER A 42 15.96 9.32 -5.33
CA SER A 42 14.87 8.46 -4.83
C SER A 42 14.71 8.54 -3.30
N SER A 43 15.81 8.81 -2.58
CA SER A 43 15.81 9.12 -1.15
C SER A 43 14.93 10.32 -0.80
N CYS A 44 14.90 11.38 -1.61
CA CYS A 44 14.10 12.58 -1.32
C CYS A 44 12.60 12.26 -1.32
N TYR A 45 12.14 11.50 -2.31
CA TYR A 45 10.74 11.06 -2.43
C TYR A 45 10.34 10.12 -1.29
N ARG A 46 11.23 9.22 -0.88
CA ARG A 46 11.01 8.34 0.28
C ARG A 46 10.90 9.13 1.59
N ILE A 47 11.75 10.14 1.79
CA ILE A 47 11.70 11.01 2.99
C ILE A 47 10.36 11.74 3.04
N GLU A 48 9.92 12.32 1.91
CA GLU A 48 8.62 13.01 1.85
C GLU A 48 7.45 12.06 2.11
N ALA A 49 7.47 10.85 1.54
CA ALA A 49 6.47 9.83 1.81
C ALA A 49 6.36 9.51 3.31
N VAL A 50 7.50 9.38 3.99
CA VAL A 50 7.54 9.14 5.45
C VAL A 50 7.04 10.37 6.23
N GLN A 51 7.31 11.59 5.79
CA GLN A 51 6.76 12.80 6.39
C GLN A 51 5.23 12.86 6.27
N ILE A 52 4.69 12.49 5.10
CA ILE A 52 3.23 12.38 4.90
C ILE A 52 2.65 11.29 5.79
N LEU A 53 3.28 10.10 5.88
CA LEU A 53 2.85 9.05 6.80
C LEU A 53 2.84 9.53 8.26
N SER A 54 3.86 10.29 8.68
CA SER A 54 3.93 10.87 10.03
C SER A 54 2.71 11.76 10.33
N ARG A 55 2.28 12.59 9.36
CA ARG A 55 1.07 13.41 9.47
C ARG A 55 -0.21 12.57 9.55
N VAL A 56 -0.29 11.44 8.85
CA VAL A 56 -1.42 10.50 9.00
C VAL A 56 -1.44 9.90 10.41
N LEU A 57 -0.27 9.49 10.92
CA LEU A 57 -0.17 8.86 12.24
C LEU A 57 -0.47 9.84 13.39
N SER A 58 -0.14 11.12 13.25
CA SER A 58 -0.43 12.13 14.28
C SER A 58 -1.94 12.32 14.50
N ILE A 59 -2.76 12.05 13.48
CA ILE A 59 -4.22 12.14 13.58
C ILE A 59 -4.91 10.80 13.80
N ALA A 60 -4.19 9.68 13.83
CA ALA A 60 -4.79 8.34 13.84
C ALA A 60 -5.64 8.04 15.09
N ASN A 61 -5.32 8.67 16.23
CA ASN A 61 -6.01 8.45 17.51
C ASN A 61 -6.73 9.71 18.04
N ALA A 62 -6.78 10.78 17.24
CA ALA A 62 -7.38 12.06 17.62
C ALA A 62 -8.63 12.33 16.78
N GLU A 63 -9.58 13.09 17.35
CA GLU A 63 -10.65 13.71 16.57
C GLU A 63 -10.06 14.89 15.79
N ALA A 64 -9.45 14.58 14.66
CA ALA A 64 -8.85 15.56 13.76
C ALA A 64 -9.92 16.40 13.06
N HIS A 65 -9.60 17.68 12.85
CA HIS A 65 -10.46 18.59 12.11
C HIS A 65 -10.61 18.13 10.65
N PRO A 66 -11.80 18.30 10.02
CA PRO A 66 -12.00 17.89 8.63
C PRO A 66 -10.97 18.44 7.64
N ASP A 67 -10.58 19.71 7.81
CA ASP A 67 -9.58 20.36 6.96
C ASP A 67 -8.18 19.72 7.08
N GLU A 68 -7.82 19.21 8.27
CA GLU A 68 -6.54 18.54 8.48
C GLU A 68 -6.49 17.21 7.72
N VAL A 69 -7.59 16.45 7.77
CA VAL A 69 -7.75 15.21 7.00
C VAL A 69 -7.65 15.50 5.50
N GLN A 70 -8.36 16.53 5.02
CA GLN A 70 -8.33 16.91 3.61
C GLN A 70 -6.95 17.40 3.16
N ALA A 71 -6.24 18.16 3.99
CA ALA A 71 -4.88 18.61 3.68
C ALA A 71 -3.89 17.45 3.56
N ILE A 72 -4.04 16.39 4.38
CA ILE A 72 -3.21 15.19 4.28
C ILE A 72 -3.58 14.37 3.04
N ASP A 73 -4.87 14.18 2.76
CA ASP A 73 -5.37 13.52 1.54
C ASP A 73 -4.85 14.22 0.27
N ASN A 74 -4.88 15.55 0.22
CA ASN A 74 -4.30 16.34 -0.86
C ASN A 74 -2.80 16.11 -1.00
N SER A 75 -2.08 15.95 0.11
CA SER A 75 -0.62 15.69 0.09
C SER A 75 -0.31 14.30 -0.45
N LEU A 76 -1.10 13.28 -0.10
CA LEU A 76 -0.99 11.92 -0.64
C LEU A 76 -1.22 11.90 -2.16
N ALA A 77 -2.28 12.58 -2.61
CA ALA A 77 -2.60 12.69 -4.04
C ALA A 77 -1.49 13.45 -4.79
N ALA A 78 -1.10 14.64 -4.29
CA ALA A 78 -0.07 15.47 -4.87
C ALA A 78 1.25 14.71 -5.04
N TRP A 79 1.70 13.99 -4.01
CA TRP A 79 2.94 13.20 -4.07
C TRP A 79 2.98 12.30 -5.30
N THR A 80 1.89 11.60 -5.61
CA THR A 80 1.80 10.67 -6.75
C THR A 80 1.92 11.39 -8.10
N HIS A 81 1.45 12.63 -8.20
CA HIS A 81 1.55 13.44 -9.42
C HIS A 81 2.94 14.05 -9.63
N TYR A 82 3.64 14.39 -8.54
CA TYR A 82 4.94 15.03 -8.57
C TYR A 82 6.13 14.06 -8.54
N VAL A 83 5.89 12.75 -8.58
CA VAL A 83 6.94 11.80 -8.96
C VAL A 83 7.20 11.96 -10.47
N PRO A 84 8.43 12.37 -10.88
CA PRO A 84 8.75 12.64 -12.27
C PRO A 84 8.64 11.35 -13.10
N PRO A 85 8.32 11.43 -14.40
CA PRO A 85 8.13 10.27 -15.27
C PRO A 85 9.27 9.25 -15.20
N GLU A 86 10.52 9.70 -15.22
CA GLU A 86 11.73 8.87 -15.07
C GLU A 86 11.83 8.11 -13.74
N LYS A 87 11.04 8.47 -12.73
CA LYS A 87 10.92 7.77 -11.44
C LYS A 87 9.54 7.15 -11.22
N ARG A 88 8.72 7.00 -12.26
CA ARG A 88 7.48 6.22 -12.16
C ARG A 88 7.73 4.74 -12.38
N ASP A 89 8.73 4.42 -13.20
CA ASP A 89 9.18 3.04 -13.40
C ASP A 89 10.09 2.63 -12.25
N LEU A 90 9.62 1.68 -11.44
CA LEU A 90 10.40 1.09 -10.36
C LEU A 90 11.60 0.27 -10.87
N ILE A 91 11.60 -0.08 -12.15
CA ILE A 91 12.72 -0.77 -12.79
C ILE A 91 13.60 0.30 -13.41
N SER A 92 14.79 0.46 -12.85
CA SER A 92 15.80 1.37 -13.37
C SER A 92 16.28 0.93 -14.76
N ASN A 93 16.97 1.82 -15.47
CA ASN A 93 17.54 1.54 -16.79
C ASN A 93 18.54 0.35 -16.81
N SER A 94 19.09 -0.03 -15.65
CA SER A 94 19.97 -1.21 -15.51
C SER A 94 19.20 -2.52 -15.33
N GLY A 95 17.87 -2.48 -15.24
CA GLY A 95 17.00 -3.65 -15.00
C GLY A 95 16.83 -4.00 -13.52
N GLU A 96 17.50 -3.28 -12.60
CA GLU A 96 17.34 -3.45 -11.16
C GLU A 96 16.16 -2.61 -10.62
N VAL A 97 15.52 -3.09 -9.56
CA VAL A 97 14.46 -2.35 -8.88
C VAL A 97 15.07 -1.24 -8.03
N ASP A 98 14.59 -0.01 -8.20
CA ASP A 98 14.86 1.10 -7.29
C ASP A 98 14.10 0.86 -5.97
N GLU A 99 14.79 0.27 -5.01
CA GLU A 99 14.22 -0.14 -3.72
C GLU A 99 13.79 1.07 -2.87
N LEU A 100 14.44 2.23 -3.02
CA LEU A 100 14.06 3.44 -2.29
C LEU A 100 12.74 4.02 -2.81
N LEU A 101 12.59 4.06 -4.12
CA LEU A 101 11.36 4.47 -4.78
C LEU A 101 10.23 3.45 -4.53
N PHE A 102 10.53 2.16 -4.57
CA PHE A 102 9.60 1.09 -4.16
C PHE A 102 9.07 1.35 -2.75
N GLN A 103 9.97 1.64 -1.80
CA GLN A 103 9.59 1.97 -0.42
C GLN A 103 8.78 3.25 -0.33
N ALA A 104 9.07 4.27 -1.15
CA ALA A 104 8.31 5.50 -1.18
C ALA A 104 6.85 5.25 -1.61
N HIS A 105 6.64 4.54 -2.72
CA HIS A 105 5.30 4.13 -3.17
C HIS A 105 4.58 3.26 -2.14
N MET A 106 5.28 2.28 -1.55
CA MET A 106 4.76 1.45 -0.47
C MET A 106 4.25 2.30 0.71
N VAL A 107 5.03 3.28 1.15
CA VAL A 107 4.67 4.16 2.27
C VAL A 107 3.46 5.02 1.93
N ILE A 108 3.36 5.55 0.72
CA ILE A 108 2.22 6.37 0.29
C ILE A 108 0.93 5.56 0.28
N HIS A 109 0.91 4.39 -0.37
CA HIS A 109 -0.28 3.55 -0.37
C HIS A 109 -0.64 3.05 1.03
N TRP A 110 0.36 2.77 1.87
CA TRP A 110 0.13 2.42 3.26
C TRP A 110 -0.50 3.57 4.05
N ALA A 111 0.01 4.79 3.90
CA ALA A 111 -0.51 6.00 4.53
C ALA A 111 -1.95 6.30 4.07
N THR A 112 -2.26 6.11 2.77
CA THR A 112 -3.62 6.22 2.24
C THR A 112 -4.57 5.25 2.94
N ILE A 113 -4.20 3.98 3.10
CA ILE A 113 -5.05 3.02 3.83
C ILE A 113 -5.28 3.46 5.27
N LEU A 114 -4.23 3.89 5.97
CA LEU A 114 -4.32 4.35 7.36
C LEU A 114 -5.23 5.57 7.52
N LEU A 115 -5.23 6.48 6.55
CA LEU A 115 -6.09 7.66 6.56
C LEU A 115 -7.56 7.31 6.29
N HIS A 116 -7.84 6.49 5.27
CA HIS A 116 -9.21 6.31 4.80
C HIS A 116 -9.93 5.13 5.44
N MET A 117 -9.25 4.01 5.74
CA MET A 117 -9.93 2.81 6.24
C MET A 117 -10.74 3.07 7.52
N PRO A 118 -10.21 3.75 8.57
CA PRO A 118 -10.98 4.02 9.79
C PRO A 118 -12.20 4.94 9.61
N ARG A 119 -12.27 5.68 8.49
CA ARG A 119 -13.36 6.61 8.14
C ARG A 119 -14.40 5.99 7.20
N SER A 120 -14.15 4.77 6.73
CA SER A 120 -14.98 4.08 5.73
C SER A 120 -15.97 3.08 6.35
N GLU A 121 -16.83 2.49 5.52
CA GLU A 121 -17.65 1.33 5.92
C GLU A 121 -16.85 0.03 6.10
N LEU A 122 -15.62 -0.07 5.58
CA LEU A 122 -14.77 -1.27 5.67
C LEU A 122 -14.45 -1.65 7.12
N LEU A 123 -14.38 -0.66 8.02
CA LEU A 123 -14.11 -0.90 9.43
C LEU A 123 -15.24 -1.70 10.11
N SER A 124 -16.48 -1.50 9.67
CA SER A 124 -17.66 -2.13 10.28
C SER A 124 -17.73 -3.64 10.02
N VAL A 125 -17.18 -4.08 8.89
CA VAL A 125 -17.06 -5.49 8.49
C VAL A 125 -15.66 -6.05 8.74
N HIS A 126 -14.78 -5.26 9.35
CA HIS A 126 -13.41 -5.64 9.64
C HIS A 126 -13.44 -6.94 10.46
N PRO A 127 -12.95 -8.06 9.90
CA PRO A 127 -13.03 -9.33 10.59
C PRO A 127 -12.09 -9.28 11.78
N THR A 128 -12.62 -8.99 12.99
CA THR A 128 -11.90 -8.80 14.27
C THR A 128 -10.53 -9.46 14.26
N ALA A 129 -9.56 -8.71 13.76
CA ALA A 129 -8.23 -9.21 13.54
C ALA A 129 -7.45 -8.73 14.76
N ASP A 130 -7.09 -9.65 15.66
CA ASP A 130 -6.03 -9.41 16.64
C ASP A 130 -4.68 -9.32 15.92
N ILE A 131 -4.59 -8.41 14.96
CA ILE A 131 -3.37 -8.06 14.25
C ILE A 131 -3.03 -6.66 14.72
N PHE A 132 -1.94 -6.56 15.47
CA PHE A 132 -1.51 -5.35 16.18
C PHE A 132 -1.52 -4.08 15.29
N CYS A 133 -1.07 -4.18 14.03
CA CYS A 133 -1.03 -3.07 13.09
C CYS A 133 -2.35 -2.78 12.34
N ALA A 134 -3.42 -3.52 12.62
CA ALA A 134 -4.75 -3.34 12.03
C ALA A 134 -5.85 -3.22 13.11
N LYS A 135 -5.48 -2.96 14.37
CA LYS A 135 -6.45 -2.69 15.43
C LYS A 135 -7.00 -1.27 15.24
N GLY A 136 -8.20 -1.17 14.67
CA GLY A 136 -8.97 0.06 14.62
C GLY A 136 -10.35 -0.21 15.20
N ASP A 137 -10.53 0.04 16.50
CA ASP A 137 -11.81 -0.26 17.18
C ASP A 137 -12.78 0.93 17.16
N LYS A 138 -12.32 2.15 16.81
CA LYS A 138 -13.13 3.36 16.76
C LYS A 138 -13.31 3.84 15.33
N GLN A 139 -14.56 3.86 14.86
CA GLN A 139 -14.90 4.54 13.61
C GLN A 139 -14.64 6.04 13.75
N MET A 140 -13.86 6.59 12.83
CA MET A 140 -13.51 8.01 12.84
C MET A 140 -14.56 8.85 12.10
N PRO A 141 -14.70 10.15 12.44
CA PRO A 141 -15.54 11.06 11.67
C PRO A 141 -15.11 11.10 10.21
N SER A 142 -16.08 11.04 9.31
CA SER A 142 -15.85 11.10 7.86
C SER A 142 -16.00 12.55 7.40
N THR A 143 -15.05 13.00 6.59
CA THR A 143 -15.05 14.33 5.97
C THR A 143 -15.74 14.35 4.60
N ASP A 144 -16.03 13.15 4.08
CA ASP A 144 -16.69 12.86 2.82
C ASP A 144 -17.69 11.70 3.04
N THR A 145 -18.17 11.03 1.99
CA THR A 145 -18.95 9.80 2.11
C THR A 145 -18.06 8.64 2.58
N LYS A 146 -18.59 7.80 3.46
CA LYS A 146 -17.90 6.56 3.92
C LYS A 146 -17.48 5.68 2.73
N HIS A 147 -18.25 5.72 1.65
CA HIS A 147 -17.98 5.01 0.40
C HIS A 147 -16.75 5.55 -0.34
N ALA A 148 -16.58 6.87 -0.43
CA ALA A 148 -15.38 7.47 -1.02
C ALA A 148 -14.11 7.05 -0.27
N HIS A 149 -14.14 7.05 1.06
CA HIS A 149 -13.04 6.52 1.88
C HIS A 149 -12.82 5.01 1.63
N ALA A 150 -13.88 4.22 1.51
CA ALA A 150 -13.78 2.78 1.20
C ALA A 150 -13.10 2.54 -0.16
N SER A 151 -13.48 3.32 -1.17
CA SER A 151 -12.88 3.26 -2.51
C SER A 151 -11.39 3.57 -2.46
N LYS A 152 -11.00 4.68 -1.84
CA LYS A 152 -9.58 5.09 -1.72
C LYS A 152 -8.73 4.06 -0.99
N ALA A 153 -9.22 3.53 0.14
CA ALA A 153 -8.51 2.47 0.88
C ALA A 153 -8.39 1.18 0.05
N THR A 154 -9.46 0.79 -0.66
CA THR A 154 -9.48 -0.39 -1.51
C THR A 154 -8.51 -0.25 -2.67
N ASP A 155 -8.48 0.91 -3.34
CA ASP A 155 -7.57 1.16 -4.46
C ASP A 155 -6.10 1.17 -4.00
N ALA A 156 -5.79 1.84 -2.89
CA ALA A 156 -4.44 1.79 -2.32
C ALA A 156 -3.98 0.37 -1.96
N SER A 157 -4.89 -0.49 -1.48
CA SER A 157 -4.56 -1.90 -1.22
C SER A 157 -4.34 -2.73 -2.50
N LYS A 158 -4.96 -2.34 -3.63
CA LYS A 158 -4.67 -2.94 -4.94
C LYS A 158 -3.26 -2.56 -5.39
N GLU A 159 -2.88 -1.29 -5.22
CA GLU A 159 -1.53 -0.84 -5.57
C GLU A 159 -0.44 -1.50 -4.74
N LEU A 160 -0.66 -1.70 -3.43
CA LEU A 160 0.24 -2.53 -2.61
C LEU A 160 0.34 -3.98 -3.11
N SER A 161 -0.75 -4.54 -3.66
CA SER A 161 -0.73 -5.87 -4.28
C SER A 161 0.04 -5.87 -5.60
N ASN A 162 -0.03 -4.78 -6.38
CA ASN A 162 0.75 -4.61 -7.61
C ASN A 162 2.24 -4.53 -7.27
N LEU A 163 2.62 -3.77 -6.24
CA LEU A 163 3.98 -3.74 -5.70
C LEU A 163 4.44 -5.15 -5.26
N ALA A 164 3.59 -5.90 -4.56
CA ALA A 164 3.88 -7.27 -4.14
C ALA A 164 4.04 -8.26 -5.30
N ALA A 165 3.51 -7.94 -6.49
CA ALA A 165 3.62 -8.77 -7.68
C ALA A 165 4.96 -8.58 -8.42
N PHE A 166 5.74 -7.54 -8.09
CA PHE A 166 7.07 -7.36 -8.66
C PHE A 166 7.96 -8.56 -8.32
N ARG A 167 8.60 -9.13 -9.35
CA ARG A 167 9.51 -10.27 -9.21
C ARG A 167 10.91 -9.81 -8.80
N CYS A 168 11.02 -9.11 -7.68
CA CYS A 168 12.30 -8.79 -7.05
C CYS A 168 12.67 -9.90 -6.06
N PRO A 169 13.96 -10.20 -5.82
CA PRO A 169 14.36 -11.01 -4.69
C PRO A 169 13.80 -10.42 -3.40
N VAL A 170 12.87 -11.14 -2.78
CA VAL A 170 12.15 -10.74 -1.56
C VAL A 170 13.09 -10.36 -0.41
N GLN A 171 14.33 -10.83 -0.46
CA GLN A 171 15.42 -10.52 0.46
C GLN A 171 15.86 -9.05 0.42
N LYS A 172 15.60 -8.33 -0.68
CA LYS A 172 15.91 -6.90 -0.81
C LYS A 172 14.87 -6.02 -0.11
N HIS A 173 13.67 -6.54 0.15
CA HIS A 173 12.59 -5.75 0.72
C HIS A 173 12.75 -5.51 2.21
N THR A 174 12.38 -4.29 2.61
CA THR A 174 12.28 -3.91 4.02
C THR A 174 11.23 -4.73 4.78
N PRO A 175 11.47 -5.13 6.05
CA PRO A 175 10.45 -5.78 6.87
C PRO A 175 9.22 -4.89 7.11
N PHE A 176 9.33 -3.56 6.95
CA PHE A 176 8.17 -2.66 6.98
C PHE A 176 7.12 -2.98 5.91
N PHE A 177 7.52 -3.63 4.81
CA PHE A 177 6.57 -4.08 3.79
C PHE A 177 5.56 -5.09 4.34
N ILE A 178 5.95 -5.89 5.33
CA ILE A 178 5.04 -6.83 6.02
C ILE A 178 3.84 -6.08 6.61
N CYS A 179 4.06 -4.92 7.25
CA CYS A 179 3.00 -4.11 7.83
C CYS A 179 2.01 -3.59 6.77
N ALA A 180 2.53 -3.11 5.63
CA ALA A 180 1.72 -2.67 4.50
C ALA A 180 0.90 -3.83 3.89
N LEU A 181 1.52 -5.01 3.74
CA LEU A 181 0.84 -6.22 3.25
C LEU A 181 -0.29 -6.69 4.17
N VAL A 182 -0.09 -6.57 5.48
CA VAL A 182 -1.12 -6.91 6.48
C VAL A 182 -2.35 -6.06 6.27
N ILE A 183 -2.19 -4.73 6.30
CA ILE A 183 -3.32 -3.82 6.27
C ILE A 183 -4.00 -3.84 4.90
N ALA A 184 -3.24 -4.04 3.81
CA ALA A 184 -3.79 -4.30 2.49
C ALA A 184 -4.65 -5.58 2.48
N SER A 185 -4.18 -6.66 3.10
CA SER A 185 -4.95 -7.92 3.20
C SER A 185 -6.25 -7.73 3.97
N VAL A 186 -6.19 -6.97 5.07
CA VAL A 186 -7.38 -6.62 5.86
C VAL A 186 -8.40 -5.87 5.01
N VAL A 187 -7.98 -4.84 4.28
CA VAL A 187 -8.85 -4.06 3.39
C VAL A 187 -9.46 -4.96 2.30
N GLN A 188 -8.65 -5.80 1.65
CA GLN A 188 -9.11 -6.71 0.61
C GLN A 188 -10.13 -7.73 1.15
N LEU A 189 -9.94 -8.23 2.38
CA LEU A 189 -10.89 -9.13 3.05
C LEU A 189 -12.17 -8.41 3.49
N ALA A 190 -12.09 -7.16 3.96
CA ALA A 190 -13.27 -6.34 4.25
C ALA A 190 -14.06 -6.05 2.96
N ALA A 191 -13.38 -5.65 1.89
CA ALA A 191 -14.00 -5.42 0.58
C ALA A 191 -14.67 -6.69 0.03
N CYS A 192 -14.08 -7.87 0.22
CA CYS A 192 -14.71 -9.16 -0.12
C CYS A 192 -16.11 -9.32 0.48
N THR A 193 -16.33 -8.87 1.71
CA THR A 193 -17.63 -9.02 2.40
C THR A 193 -18.68 -8.02 1.92
N LEU A 194 -18.26 -6.90 1.32
CA LEU A 194 -19.15 -5.84 0.85
C LEU A 194 -19.45 -5.96 -0.64
N HIS A 195 -18.54 -6.53 -1.42
CA HIS A 195 -18.63 -6.56 -2.89
C HIS A 195 -19.35 -7.81 -3.41
N ASN A 196 -20.06 -7.65 -4.53
CA ASN A 196 -20.73 -8.74 -5.24
C ASN A 196 -19.76 -9.88 -5.63
N CYS A 197 -20.28 -11.10 -5.80
CA CYS A 197 -19.52 -12.31 -6.14
C CYS A 197 -18.57 -12.16 -7.35
N ARG A 198 -18.86 -11.23 -8.28
CA ARG A 198 -17.99 -10.94 -9.44
C ARG A 198 -16.66 -10.28 -9.06
N CYS A 199 -16.54 -9.54 -7.97
CA CYS A 199 -15.25 -8.94 -7.57
C CYS A 199 -14.47 -9.84 -6.61
N MET A 200 -15.13 -10.82 -5.99
CA MET A 200 -14.56 -11.71 -4.97
C MET A 200 -13.33 -12.49 -5.48
N TYR A 201 -13.30 -12.92 -6.74
CA TYR A 201 -12.14 -13.64 -7.29
C TYR A 201 -10.88 -12.75 -7.32
N GLN A 202 -11.04 -11.47 -7.67
CA GLN A 202 -9.91 -10.53 -7.76
C GLN A 202 -9.33 -10.24 -6.38
N HIS A 203 -10.18 -10.10 -5.36
CA HIS A 203 -9.73 -9.92 -3.99
C HIS A 203 -9.06 -11.20 -3.47
N LYS A 204 -9.61 -12.39 -3.77
CA LYS A 204 -9.01 -13.67 -3.42
C LYS A 204 -7.63 -13.89 -4.04
N ASP A 205 -7.44 -13.51 -5.31
CA ASP A 205 -6.15 -13.65 -5.99
C ASP A 205 -5.09 -12.75 -5.35
N ARG A 206 -5.46 -11.51 -4.97
CA ARG A 206 -4.57 -10.61 -4.22
C ARG A 206 -4.21 -11.16 -2.84
N ILE A 207 -5.18 -11.69 -2.09
CA ILE A 207 -4.88 -12.36 -0.80
C ILE A 207 -3.97 -13.56 -1.00
N THR A 208 -4.16 -14.33 -2.08
CA THR A 208 -3.30 -15.48 -2.41
C THR A 208 -1.86 -15.04 -2.68
N LEU A 209 -1.67 -13.96 -3.42
CA LEU A 209 -0.37 -13.34 -3.66
C LEU A 209 0.30 -12.93 -2.34
N VAL A 210 -0.40 -12.17 -1.49
CA VAL A 210 0.15 -11.71 -0.20
C VAL A 210 0.52 -12.90 0.72
N VAL A 211 -0.32 -13.94 0.77
CA VAL A 211 -0.02 -15.17 1.50
C VAL A 211 1.26 -15.85 0.98
N GLY A 212 1.44 -15.90 -0.34
CA GLY A 212 2.66 -16.42 -0.97
C GLY A 212 3.90 -15.59 -0.60
N LEU A 213 3.79 -14.27 -0.68
CA LEU A 213 4.88 -13.36 -0.34
C LEU A 213 5.27 -13.42 1.14
N LEU A 214 4.30 -13.43 2.05
CA LEU A 214 4.56 -13.57 3.49
C LEU A 214 5.22 -14.91 3.82
N LYS A 215 4.88 -15.99 3.09
CA LYS A 215 5.57 -17.27 3.22
C LYS A 215 7.05 -17.15 2.82
N SER A 216 7.36 -16.47 1.72
CA SER A 216 8.75 -16.21 1.31
C SER A 216 9.49 -15.33 2.32
N LEU A 217 8.87 -14.25 2.80
CA LEU A 217 9.43 -13.35 3.81
C LEU A 217 9.69 -14.07 5.14
N SER A 218 8.87 -15.05 5.51
CA SER A 218 9.01 -15.80 6.76
C SER A 218 10.28 -16.62 6.89
N LEU A 219 10.99 -16.84 5.77
CA LEU A 219 12.31 -17.48 5.78
C LEU A 219 13.37 -16.61 6.46
N ASN A 220 13.22 -15.29 6.39
CA ASN A 220 14.18 -14.32 6.95
C ASN A 220 13.60 -13.54 8.14
N TRP A 221 12.27 -13.34 8.17
CA TRP A 221 11.60 -12.49 9.15
C TRP A 221 10.53 -13.28 9.94
N ALA A 222 10.82 -13.61 11.20
CA ALA A 222 9.91 -14.36 12.06
C ALA A 222 8.51 -13.71 12.22
N CYS A 223 8.45 -12.37 12.17
CA CYS A 223 7.19 -11.63 12.22
C CYS A 223 6.27 -11.94 11.03
N ALA A 224 6.82 -12.21 9.83
CA ALA A 224 6.03 -12.58 8.65
C ALA A 224 5.32 -13.93 8.86
N GLY A 225 5.98 -14.90 9.50
CA GLY A 225 5.38 -16.20 9.82
C GLY A 225 4.21 -16.07 10.80
N SER A 226 4.37 -15.22 11.83
CA SER A 226 3.32 -14.95 12.82
C SER A 226 2.08 -14.31 12.19
N VAL A 227 2.29 -13.32 11.31
CA VAL A 227 1.22 -12.62 10.59
C VAL A 227 0.55 -13.52 9.55
N LEU A 228 1.32 -14.31 8.81
CA LEU A 228 0.83 -15.26 7.81
C LEU A 228 -0.23 -16.19 8.39
N ALA A 229 0.02 -16.75 9.58
CA ALA A 229 -0.93 -17.62 10.27
C ALA A 229 -2.26 -16.91 10.57
N LYS A 230 -2.19 -15.65 11.03
CA LYS A 230 -3.37 -14.83 11.33
C LYS A 230 -4.17 -14.52 10.05
N ILE A 231 -3.51 -14.05 8.99
CA ILE A 231 -4.17 -13.72 7.71
C ILE A 231 -4.83 -14.96 7.10
N LYS A 232 -4.16 -16.11 7.08
CA LYS A 232 -4.76 -17.36 6.57
C LYS A 232 -6.02 -17.76 7.35
N LYS A 233 -6.01 -17.63 8.68
CA LYS A 233 -7.16 -17.93 9.53
C LYS A 233 -8.34 -17.01 9.21
N ILE A 234 -8.09 -15.70 9.10
CA ILE A 234 -9.12 -14.71 8.78
C ILE A 234 -9.67 -14.93 7.37
N ALA A 235 -8.79 -15.08 6.37
CA ALA A 235 -9.18 -15.33 4.99
C ALA A 235 -10.03 -16.59 4.86
N ALA A 236 -9.68 -17.67 5.56
CA ALA A 236 -10.47 -18.90 5.57
C ALA A 236 -11.87 -18.70 6.17
N LYS A 237 -12.03 -17.84 7.18
CA LYS A 237 -13.34 -17.51 7.75
C LYS A 237 -14.19 -16.70 6.77
N VAL A 238 -13.64 -15.61 6.22
CA VAL A 238 -14.33 -14.70 5.30
C VAL A 238 -14.74 -15.45 4.01
N LEU A 239 -13.79 -16.13 3.36
CA LEU A 239 -14.05 -16.78 2.07
C LEU A 239 -14.95 -18.02 2.16
N LYS A 240 -15.08 -18.65 3.34
CA LYS A 240 -16.05 -19.73 3.57
C LYS A 240 -17.45 -19.21 3.87
N SER A 241 -17.56 -18.10 4.60
CA SER A 241 -18.84 -17.45 4.92
C SER A 241 -19.57 -17.01 3.65
N GLU A 242 -18.84 -16.45 2.69
CA GLU A 242 -19.39 -15.99 1.39
C GLU A 242 -19.73 -17.14 0.41
N HIS A 243 -19.33 -18.39 0.71
CA HIS A 243 -19.71 -19.55 -0.10
C HIS A 243 -21.15 -20.02 0.15
N CYS A 244 -21.93 -19.30 0.97
CA CYS A 244 -23.33 -19.62 1.28
C CYS A 244 -24.36 -18.76 0.51
N THR A 245 -24.12 -18.45 -0.77
CA THR A 245 -25.16 -17.97 -1.71
C THR A 245 -24.85 -18.39 -3.16
N MET A 246 -24.41 -19.63 -3.38
CA MET A 246 -24.26 -20.21 -4.74
C MET A 246 -24.98 -21.55 -4.93
N THR A 247 -26.09 -21.80 -4.22
CA THR A 247 -26.94 -22.97 -4.51
C THR A 247 -27.95 -22.73 -5.64
N VAL A 248 -27.96 -21.55 -6.28
CA VAL A 248 -28.83 -21.27 -7.46
C VAL A 248 -28.00 -20.79 -8.66
N ALA A 249 -27.02 -21.60 -9.09
CA ALA A 249 -26.41 -21.47 -10.42
C ALA A 249 -25.69 -22.77 -10.85
N SER A 250 -26.03 -23.92 -10.25
CA SER A 250 -25.36 -25.21 -10.51
C SER A 250 -25.78 -25.88 -11.82
N THR A 251 -26.61 -25.25 -12.66
CA THR A 251 -27.06 -25.83 -13.93
C THR A 251 -26.17 -25.47 -15.13
N HIS A 252 -25.36 -24.40 -15.06
CA HIS A 252 -24.54 -23.98 -16.21
C HIS A 252 -23.10 -24.51 -16.22
N ARG A 253 -22.57 -24.97 -15.08
CA ARG A 253 -21.20 -25.49 -14.98
C ARG A 253 -21.00 -26.91 -15.52
N ARG A 254 -22.08 -27.62 -15.88
CA ARG A 254 -22.01 -28.96 -16.50
C ARG A 254 -21.67 -28.92 -17.99
N HIS A 255 -21.80 -27.77 -18.66
CA HIS A 255 -21.48 -27.68 -20.09
C HIS A 255 -20.00 -27.41 -20.39
N LEU A 256 -19.28 -26.68 -19.53
CA LEU A 256 -17.88 -26.32 -19.76
C LEU A 256 -16.88 -27.47 -19.48
N LEU A 257 -17.21 -28.41 -18.60
CA LEU A 257 -16.36 -29.59 -18.35
C LEU A 257 -16.38 -30.62 -19.49
N ARG A 258 -17.30 -30.51 -20.46
CA ARG A 258 -17.32 -31.36 -21.67
C ARG A 258 -16.42 -30.85 -22.80
N LEU A 259 -15.92 -29.62 -22.72
CA LEU A 259 -15.08 -29.00 -23.76
C LEU A 259 -13.57 -29.09 -23.49
N VAL A 260 -13.15 -29.67 -22.36
CA VAL A 260 -11.73 -29.89 -22.01
C VAL A 260 -11.35 -31.37 -22.11
N LEU A 261 -12.28 -32.24 -22.55
CA LEU A 261 -12.09 -33.69 -22.67
C LEU A 261 -12.50 -34.25 -24.04
N ILE A 262 -12.55 -33.41 -25.07
CA ILE A 262 -12.58 -33.81 -26.49
C ILE A 262 -11.43 -33.06 -27.16
#